data_AF-A0A0F9RTH8-F1
#
_entry.id   AF-A0A0F9RTH8-F1
#
_cell.length_a   1.000
_cell.length_b   1.000
_cell.length_c   1.000
_cell.angle_alpha   90.00
_cell.angle_beta   90.00
_cell.angle_gamma   90.00
#
_symmetry.space_group_name_H-M   'P 1'
#
loop_
_entity.id
_entity.type
_entity.pdbx_description
1 polymer ?
#
loop_
_entity_poly.entity_id
_entity_poly.type
_entity_poly.pdbx_seq_one_letter_code
_entity_poly.pdbx_strand_id
1 'polypeptide(L)'
;MNPINTETYNRTRTFIGYTPTKGKHSTSMEFVQFNEPVILSQKFLILGEIAEEMANIYKASKNGDLMELSYSYNTLAEEIKSISSLVKEQLFEYDWQILESSAVLADYHDPGNGGGGGNFLTCIICIAGCELAVLGGCIIACLVFIPFCPVCVLVVDLWELFDLGCGYVCEWIGAC
;
A
#
# COMPACT_ATOMS: atom_id res chain seq x y z
N MET A 1 -16.85 -23.28 -7.07
CA MET A 1 -16.80 -21.82 -6.88
C MET A 1 -17.70 -21.22 -7.94
N ASN A 2 -18.81 -20.60 -7.56
CA ASN A 2 -19.66 -19.88 -8.51
C ASN A 2 -18.96 -18.56 -8.86
N PRO A 3 -19.06 -18.08 -10.11
CA PRO A 3 -18.57 -16.76 -10.46
C PRO A 3 -19.31 -15.73 -9.61
N ILE A 4 -18.56 -14.82 -8.99
CA ILE A 4 -19.14 -13.68 -8.27
C ILE A 4 -19.81 -12.84 -9.36
N ASN A 5 -21.14 -12.78 -9.33
CA ASN A 5 -21.98 -12.18 -10.37
C ASN A 5 -21.97 -10.64 -10.27
N THR A 6 -20.80 -10.05 -10.06
CA THR A 6 -20.59 -8.61 -9.88
C THR A 6 -19.53 -8.14 -10.85
N GLU A 7 -19.94 -7.38 -11.86
CA GLU A 7 -19.06 -6.78 -12.88
C GLU A 7 -18.30 -5.54 -12.36
N THR A 8 -18.23 -5.34 -11.04
CA THR A 8 -17.68 -4.14 -10.40
C THR A 8 -17.18 -4.44 -8.99
N TYR A 9 -16.03 -3.86 -8.64
CA TYR A 9 -15.53 -3.78 -7.27
C TYR A 9 -15.93 -2.45 -6.64
N ASN A 10 -16.59 -2.49 -5.48
CA ASN A 10 -16.96 -1.27 -4.76
C ASN A 10 -15.72 -0.51 -4.25
N ARG A 11 -14.75 -1.25 -3.69
CA ARG A 11 -13.53 -0.68 -3.14
C ARG A 11 -12.37 -1.65 -3.29
N THR A 12 -11.20 -1.14 -3.67
CA THR A 12 -9.95 -1.92 -3.62
C THR A 12 -8.85 -1.16 -2.89
N ARG A 13 -8.06 -1.90 -2.13
CA ARG A 13 -6.78 -1.44 -1.57
C ARG A 13 -5.67 -2.33 -2.08
N THR A 14 -4.59 -1.72 -2.53
CA THR A 14 -3.46 -2.45 -3.10
C THR A 14 -2.18 -2.01 -2.40
N PHE A 15 -1.46 -2.96 -1.83
CA PHE A 15 -0.15 -2.72 -1.23
C PHE A 15 0.88 -3.39 -2.12
N ILE A 16 1.81 -2.60 -2.65
CA ILE A 16 2.90 -3.10 -3.51
C ILE A 16 4.20 -2.71 -2.84
N GLY A 17 4.89 -3.71 -2.29
CA GLY A 17 6.17 -3.55 -1.63
C GLY A 17 7.28 -4.18 -2.45
N TYR A 18 8.40 -3.47 -2.57
CA TYR A 18 9.67 -4.04 -2.99
C TYR A 18 10.63 -4.09 -1.81
N THR A 19 11.28 -5.24 -1.62
CA THR A 19 12.34 -5.42 -0.63
C THR A 19 13.62 -5.79 -1.38
N PRO A 20 14.59 -4.88 -1.53
CA PRO A 20 15.84 -5.19 -2.18
C PRO A 20 16.62 -6.23 -1.36
N THR A 21 17.18 -7.22 -2.05
CA THR A 21 17.93 -8.32 -1.41
C THR A 21 19.29 -7.91 -0.83
N LYS A 22 19.75 -6.66 -1.04
CA LYS A 22 21.02 -6.14 -0.50
C LYS A 22 20.95 -4.64 -0.21
N GLY A 23 21.45 -4.25 0.96
CA GLY A 23 22.31 -3.08 1.11
C GLY A 23 21.65 -1.70 1.07
N LYS A 24 20.34 -1.61 1.26
CA LYS A 24 19.68 -0.31 1.28
C LYS A 24 19.78 0.37 2.63
N HIS A 25 19.57 1.69 2.71
CA HIS A 25 19.45 2.41 3.99
C HIS A 25 18.19 3.29 4.08
N SER A 26 17.40 3.34 3.01
CA SER A 26 16.23 4.21 2.91
C SER A 26 14.97 3.42 2.60
N THR A 27 13.89 3.78 3.31
CA THR A 27 12.53 3.34 3.06
C THR A 27 11.74 4.50 2.47
N SER A 28 10.91 4.25 1.47
CA SER A 28 9.91 5.21 0.99
C SER A 28 8.54 4.55 0.86
N MET A 29 7.50 5.37 1.06
CA MET A 29 6.11 4.99 0.91
C MET A 29 5.36 6.12 0.22
N GLU A 30 4.70 5.81 -0.89
CA GLU A 30 3.84 6.73 -1.63
C GLU A 30 2.39 6.25 -1.58
N PHE A 31 1.51 7.17 -1.23
CA PHE A 31 0.08 6.97 -1.19
C PHE A 31 -0.52 7.46 -2.50
N VAL A 32 -1.24 6.60 -3.19
CA VAL A 32 -1.92 6.90 -4.45
C VAL A 32 -3.41 6.75 -4.25
N GLN A 33 -4.15 7.84 -4.46
CA GLN A 33 -5.60 7.87 -4.44
C GLN A 33 -6.16 8.10 -5.83
N PHE A 34 -7.11 7.25 -6.23
CA PHE A 34 -7.83 7.41 -7.49
C PHE A 34 -9.15 8.12 -7.20
N ASN A 35 -9.29 9.33 -7.76
CA ASN A 35 -10.50 10.15 -7.59
C ASN A 35 -11.65 9.75 -8.54
N GLU A 36 -11.36 8.88 -9.49
CA GLU A 36 -12.30 8.40 -10.49
C GLU A 36 -12.30 6.87 -10.54
N PRO A 37 -13.44 6.25 -10.91
CA PRO A 37 -13.49 4.81 -11.12
C PRO A 37 -12.48 4.34 -12.19
N VAL A 38 -11.82 3.22 -11.94
CA VAL A 38 -10.74 2.70 -12.78
C VAL A 38 -10.88 1.20 -13.01
N ILE A 39 -10.52 0.70 -14.20
CA ILE A 39 -10.48 -0.74 -14.47
C ILE A 39 -9.24 -1.36 -13.80
N LEU A 40 -9.33 -2.59 -13.30
CA LEU A 40 -8.23 -3.22 -12.53
C LEU A 40 -6.88 -3.24 -13.31
N SER A 41 -6.88 -3.62 -14.58
CA SER A 41 -5.68 -3.56 -15.43
C SER A 41 -5.15 -2.14 -15.60
N GLN A 42 -6.04 -1.17 -15.85
CA GLN A 42 -5.68 0.25 -15.94
C GLN A 42 -5.11 0.80 -14.63
N LYS A 43 -5.62 0.37 -13.49
CA LYS A 43 -5.09 0.74 -12.17
C LYS A 43 -3.63 0.34 -12.08
N PHE A 44 -3.29 -0.91 -12.41
CA PHE A 44 -1.91 -1.36 -12.39
C PHE A 44 -1.06 -0.60 -13.41
N LEU A 45 -1.55 -0.34 -14.62
CA LEU A 45 -0.81 0.47 -15.59
C LEU A 45 -0.45 1.86 -15.03
N ILE A 46 -1.42 2.57 -14.45
CA ILE A 46 -1.23 3.89 -13.84
C ILE A 46 -0.25 3.82 -12.66
N LEU A 47 -0.36 2.81 -11.81
CA LEU A 47 0.60 2.62 -10.71
C LEU A 47 2.03 2.39 -11.20
N GLY A 48 2.19 1.67 -12.31
CA GLY A 48 3.49 1.49 -12.95
C GLY A 48 4.06 2.79 -13.53
N GLU A 49 3.21 3.64 -14.10
CA GLU A 49 3.61 4.98 -14.57
C GLU A 49 4.01 5.90 -13.41
N ILE A 50 3.25 5.89 -12.30
CA ILE A 50 3.59 6.63 -11.07
C ILE A 50 4.93 6.15 -10.51
N ALA A 51 5.15 4.82 -10.44
CA ALA A 51 6.42 4.28 -9.97
C ALA A 51 7.60 4.75 -10.84
N GLU A 52 7.43 4.79 -12.16
CA GLU A 52 8.45 5.31 -13.09
C GLU A 52 8.70 6.81 -12.90
N GLU A 53 7.65 7.61 -12.65
CA GLU A 53 7.79 9.03 -12.32
C GLU A 53 8.57 9.22 -11.02
N MET A 54 8.24 8.47 -9.97
CA MET A 54 8.97 8.47 -8.70
C MET A 54 10.44 8.07 -8.89
N ALA A 55 10.73 7.06 -9.72
CA ALA A 55 12.09 6.68 -10.04
C ALA A 55 12.87 7.85 -10.67
N ASN A 56 12.25 8.60 -11.57
CA ASN A 56 12.86 9.78 -12.20
C ASN A 56 13.11 10.92 -11.20
N ILE A 57 12.17 11.17 -10.29
CA ILE A 57 12.31 12.15 -9.20
C ILE A 57 13.50 11.78 -8.31
N TYR A 58 13.58 10.53 -7.86
CA TYR A 58 14.65 10.02 -7.03
C TYR A 58 16.01 10.06 -7.72
N LYS A 59 16.06 9.73 -9.01
CA LYS A 59 17.29 9.80 -9.84
C LYS A 59 17.82 11.22 -10.00
N ALA A 60 16.93 12.22 -10.04
CA ALA A 60 17.31 13.63 -10.12
C ALA A 60 17.82 14.20 -8.79
N SER A 61 17.68 13.46 -7.69
CA SER A 61 18.13 13.88 -6.36
C SER A 61 19.66 14.02 -6.29
N LYS A 62 20.12 14.97 -5.48
CA LYS A 62 21.55 15.11 -5.12
C LYS A 62 21.95 14.24 -3.93
N ASN A 63 20.98 13.58 -3.29
CA ASN A 63 21.22 12.67 -2.18
C ASN A 63 21.44 11.25 -2.72
N GLY A 64 22.59 10.65 -2.41
CA GLY A 64 22.94 9.29 -2.84
C GLY A 64 21.94 8.24 -2.36
N ASP A 65 21.40 8.38 -1.16
CA ASP A 65 20.42 7.44 -0.59
C ASP A 65 19.09 7.51 -1.34
N LEU A 66 18.68 8.71 -1.76
CA LEU A 66 17.48 8.89 -2.60
C LEU A 66 17.71 8.38 -4.01
N MET A 67 18.91 8.55 -4.58
CA MET A 67 19.24 7.98 -5.88
C MET A 67 19.14 6.44 -5.88
N GLU A 68 19.44 5.78 -4.76
CA GLU A 68 19.29 4.32 -4.62
C GLU A 68 17.82 3.89 -4.73
N LEU A 69 16.86 4.71 -4.28
CA LEU A 69 15.43 4.46 -4.46
C LEU A 69 15.06 4.37 -5.94
N SER A 70 15.71 5.15 -6.81
CA SER A 70 15.37 5.13 -8.25
C SER A 70 15.47 3.75 -8.89
N TYR A 71 16.39 2.89 -8.44
CA TYR A 71 16.52 1.54 -8.98
C TYR A 71 15.32 0.68 -8.59
N SER A 72 14.96 0.66 -7.31
CA SER A 72 13.79 -0.07 -6.81
C SER A 72 12.49 0.38 -7.47
N TYR A 73 12.29 1.68 -7.63
CA TYR A 73 11.07 2.20 -8.27
C TYR A 73 10.98 1.86 -9.76
N ASN A 74 12.11 1.79 -10.47
CA ASN A 74 12.12 1.27 -11.83
C ASN A 74 11.73 -0.22 -11.88
N THR A 75 12.27 -1.04 -10.97
CA THR A 75 11.87 -2.46 -10.88
C THR A 75 10.38 -2.60 -10.53
N LEU A 76 9.89 -1.83 -9.56
CA LEU A 76 8.46 -1.77 -9.23
C LEU A 76 7.63 -1.40 -10.46
N ALA A 77 8.03 -0.37 -11.22
CA ALA A 77 7.32 0.05 -12.42
C ALA A 77 7.18 -1.09 -13.45
N GLU A 78 8.26 -1.81 -13.74
CA GLU A 78 8.25 -2.93 -14.67
C GLU A 78 7.37 -4.09 -14.20
N GLU A 79 7.50 -4.50 -12.94
CA GLU A 79 6.72 -5.59 -12.35
C GLU A 79 5.22 -5.25 -12.28
N ILE A 80 4.88 -4.02 -11.90
CA ILE A 80 3.49 -3.55 -11.85
C ILE A 80 2.87 -3.52 -13.25
N LYS A 81 3.61 -3.04 -14.26
CA LYS A 81 3.14 -3.06 -15.66
C LYS A 81 2.95 -4.50 -16.17
N SER A 82 3.80 -5.43 -15.74
CA SER A 82 3.63 -6.86 -16.02
C SER A 82 2.32 -7.41 -15.43
N ILE A 83 1.96 -7.01 -14.20
CA ILE A 83 0.68 -7.35 -13.57
C ILE A 83 -0.50 -6.81 -14.39
N SER A 84 -0.42 -5.57 -14.90
CA SER A 84 -1.44 -5.01 -15.78
C SER A 84 -1.70 -5.91 -17.00
N SER A 85 -0.63 -6.35 -17.68
CA SER A 85 -0.73 -7.26 -18.82
C SER A 85 -1.31 -8.62 -18.43
N LEU A 86 -0.88 -9.18 -17.31
CA LEU A 86 -1.39 -10.44 -16.79
C LEU A 86 -2.89 -10.37 -16.47
N VAL A 87 -3.35 -9.28 -15.85
CA VAL A 87 -4.78 -9.07 -15.58
C VAL A 87 -5.57 -9.00 -16.88
N LYS A 88 -5.08 -8.22 -17.85
CA LYS A 88 -5.77 -8.00 -19.12
C LYS A 88 -5.84 -9.24 -20.00
N GLU A 89 -4.77 -10.04 -20.03
CA GLU A 89 -4.64 -11.16 -20.98
C GLU A 89 -5.06 -12.51 -20.39
N GLN A 90 -4.74 -12.74 -19.11
CA GLN A 90 -4.88 -14.07 -18.50
C GLN A 90 -5.94 -14.14 -17.41
N LEU A 91 -6.26 -13.00 -16.77
CA LEU A 91 -7.25 -12.90 -15.70
C LEU A 91 -8.37 -11.92 -16.08
N PHE A 92 -8.72 -11.87 -17.37
CA PHE A 92 -9.68 -10.90 -17.91
C PHE A 92 -11.07 -11.02 -17.25
N GLU A 93 -11.41 -12.19 -16.72
CA GLU A 93 -12.65 -12.40 -15.97
C GLU A 93 -12.70 -11.65 -14.64
N TYR A 94 -11.57 -11.14 -14.15
CA TYR A 94 -11.43 -10.30 -12.95
C TYR A 94 -11.15 -8.83 -13.29
N ASP A 95 -11.06 -8.47 -14.58
CA ASP A 95 -10.72 -7.12 -15.02
C ASP A 95 -11.94 -6.18 -14.97
N TRP A 96 -12.47 -6.00 -13.77
CA TRP A 96 -13.67 -5.20 -13.53
C TRP A 96 -13.35 -3.76 -13.15
N GLN A 97 -14.35 -2.91 -13.32
CA GLN A 97 -14.30 -1.53 -12.86
C GLN A 97 -14.27 -1.48 -11.32
N ILE A 98 -13.48 -0.57 -10.78
CA ILE A 98 -13.33 -0.29 -9.36
C ILE A 98 -13.89 1.11 -9.12
N LEU A 99 -14.84 1.27 -8.20
CA LEU A 99 -15.43 2.57 -7.90
C LEU A 99 -14.53 3.42 -7.01
N GLU A 100 -14.00 2.83 -5.94
CA GLU A 100 -13.07 3.49 -5.02
C GLU A 100 -11.75 2.72 -4.98
N SER A 101 -10.64 3.42 -5.22
CA SER A 101 -9.33 2.77 -5.25
C SER A 101 -8.25 3.59 -4.55
N SER A 102 -7.49 2.91 -3.70
CA SER A 102 -6.21 3.40 -3.21
C SER A 102 -5.11 2.37 -3.42
N ALA A 103 -3.87 2.86 -3.44
CA ALA A 103 -2.70 2.02 -3.42
C ALA A 103 -1.59 2.65 -2.58
N VAL A 104 -0.75 1.79 -2.02
CA VAL A 104 0.50 2.15 -1.39
C VAL A 104 1.61 1.49 -2.19
N LEU A 105 2.53 2.31 -2.71
CA LEU A 105 3.79 1.86 -3.28
C LEU A 105 4.84 2.02 -2.20
N ALA A 106 5.61 0.98 -1.94
CA ALA A 106 6.59 1.01 -0.87
C ALA A 106 7.86 0.27 -1.27
N ASP A 107 8.97 0.80 -0.80
CA ASP A 107 10.31 0.27 -1.01
C ASP A 107 10.94 0.13 0.37
N TYR A 108 10.91 -1.08 0.90
CA TYR A 108 11.29 -1.38 2.27
C TYR A 108 12.77 -1.74 2.33
N HIS A 109 13.47 -1.13 3.27
CA HIS A 109 14.76 -1.63 3.71
C HIS A 109 14.60 -2.98 4.44
N ASP A 110 15.42 -3.99 4.09
CA ASP A 110 15.62 -5.21 4.90
C ASP A 110 16.82 -4.97 5.84
N PRO A 111 16.60 -4.66 7.13
CA PRO A 111 17.68 -4.52 8.09
C PRO A 111 18.19 -5.92 8.45
N GLY A 112 19.07 -6.45 7.61
CA GLY A 112 19.80 -7.67 7.90
C GLY A 112 20.38 -7.61 9.32
N ASN A 113 19.82 -8.41 10.22
CA ASN A 113 20.28 -8.63 11.60
C ASN A 113 20.42 -7.36 12.46
N GLY A 114 19.32 -6.85 13.01
CA GLY A 114 19.40 -5.88 14.11
C GLY A 114 18.08 -5.34 14.64
N GLY A 115 17.31 -6.15 15.37
CA GLY A 115 16.33 -5.64 16.35
C GLY A 115 14.86 -5.52 15.92
N GLY A 116 14.52 -5.75 14.64
CA GLY A 116 13.14 -5.82 14.17
C GLY A 116 13.07 -6.51 12.82
N GLY A 117 12.81 -7.82 12.83
CA GLY A 117 12.91 -8.70 11.66
C GLY A 117 11.54 -8.97 11.05
N GLY A 118 10.94 -7.98 10.42
CA GLY A 118 9.71 -8.12 9.68
C GLY A 118 9.95 -8.24 8.17
N ASN A 119 9.72 -9.41 7.57
CA ASN A 119 9.57 -9.49 6.11
C ASN A 119 8.35 -8.65 5.70
N PHE A 120 8.29 -8.15 4.46
CA PHE A 120 7.14 -7.36 3.93
C PHE A 120 5.76 -7.92 4.32
N LEU A 121 5.59 -9.24 4.30
CA LEU A 121 4.36 -9.91 4.71
C LEU A 121 4.02 -9.72 6.20
N THR A 122 5.01 -9.81 7.08
CA THR A 122 4.85 -9.55 8.52
C THR A 122 4.46 -8.10 8.76
N CYS A 123 5.03 -7.18 7.97
CA CYS A 123 4.71 -5.77 8.03
C CYS A 123 3.25 -5.51 7.64
N ILE A 124 2.78 -6.09 6.52
CA ILE A 124 1.37 -6.02 6.11
C ILE A 124 0.44 -6.60 7.18
N ILE A 125 0.77 -7.79 7.72
CA ILE A 125 -0.06 -8.44 8.74
C ILE A 125 -0.15 -7.56 9.99
N CYS A 126 0.95 -6.92 10.38
CA CYS A 126 0.96 -6.02 11.51
C CYS A 126 0.11 -4.76 11.25
N ILE A 127 0.27 -4.12 10.08
CA ILE A 127 -0.53 -2.95 9.71
C ILE A 127 -2.01 -3.31 9.70
N ALA A 128 -2.39 -4.41 9.05
CA ALA A 128 -3.77 -4.89 9.04
C ALA A 128 -4.30 -5.24 10.44
N GLY A 129 -3.47 -5.81 11.31
CA GLY A 129 -3.83 -6.09 12.70
C GLY A 129 -4.05 -4.82 13.53
N CYS A 130 -3.18 -3.83 13.35
CA CYS A 130 -3.33 -2.50 13.94
C CYS A 130 -4.60 -1.81 13.43
N GLU A 131 -4.87 -1.92 12.12
CA GLU A 131 -6.09 -1.41 11.50
C GLU A 131 -7.36 -1.95 12.17
N LEU A 132 -7.43 -3.28 12.28
CA LEU A 132 -8.56 -3.96 12.90
C LEU A 132 -8.69 -3.64 14.39
N ALA A 133 -7.57 -3.46 15.10
CA ALA A 133 -7.59 -3.13 16.53
C ALA A 133 -8.21 -1.75 16.78
N VAL A 134 -7.85 -0.74 15.97
CA VAL A 134 -8.44 0.60 16.11
C VAL A 134 -9.88 0.64 15.64
N LEU A 135 -10.23 -0.02 14.53
CA LEU A 135 -11.63 -0.14 14.11
C LEU A 135 -12.48 -0.83 15.17
N GLY A 136 -12.02 -1.96 15.70
CA GLY A 136 -12.70 -2.69 16.77
C GLY A 136 -12.82 -1.87 18.05
N GLY A 137 -11.74 -1.18 18.46
CA GLY A 137 -11.73 -0.27 19.59
C GLY A 137 -12.74 0.88 19.41
N CYS A 138 -12.83 1.44 18.20
CA CYS A 138 -13.77 2.51 17.90
C CYS A 138 -15.23 2.07 17.94
N ILE A 139 -15.55 0.87 17.43
CA ILE A 139 -16.89 0.29 17.54
C ILE A 139 -17.27 0.11 19.02
N ILE A 140 -16.38 -0.45 19.84
CA ILE A 140 -16.63 -0.65 21.27
C ILE A 140 -16.79 0.69 21.98
N ALA A 141 -15.94 1.68 21.68
CA ALA A 141 -16.02 3.02 22.26
C ALA A 141 -17.34 3.73 21.91
N CYS A 142 -17.82 3.62 20.66
CA CYS A 142 -19.13 4.12 20.25
C CYS A 142 -20.29 3.50 21.05
N LEU A 143 -20.23 2.19 21.31
CA LEU A 143 -21.27 1.46 22.04
C LEU A 143 -21.29 1.82 23.54
N VAL A 144 -20.12 2.06 24.14
CA VAL A 144 -19.99 2.41 25.56
C VAL A 144 -20.24 3.90 25.79
N PHE A 145 -19.86 4.76 24.85
CA PHE A 145 -19.98 6.22 24.98
C PHE A 145 -20.24 6.89 23.62
N ILE A 146 -21.52 7.11 23.32
CA ILE A 146 -22.01 7.69 22.06
C ILE A 146 -21.27 8.98 21.62
N PRO A 147 -20.89 9.93 22.50
CA PRO A 147 -20.16 11.13 22.10
C PRO A 147 -18.76 10.90 21.52
N PHE A 148 -18.15 9.71 21.70
CA PHE A 148 -16.87 9.37 21.04
C PHE A 148 -17.06 8.93 19.58
N CYS A 149 -18.29 8.66 19.16
CA CYS A 149 -18.53 8.14 17.83
C CYS A 149 -18.17 9.11 16.67
N PRO A 150 -18.42 10.43 16.77
CA PRO A 150 -17.94 11.39 15.77
C PRO A 150 -16.41 11.47 15.71
N VAL A 151 -15.73 11.29 16.85
CA VAL A 151 -14.26 11.27 16.92
C VAL A 151 -13.72 10.02 16.22
N CYS A 152 -14.36 8.88 16.43
CA CYS A 152 -14.02 7.65 15.72
C CYS A 152 -14.25 7.76 14.21
N VAL A 153 -15.34 8.37 13.75
CA VAL A 153 -15.56 8.62 12.32
C VAL A 153 -14.46 9.52 11.75
N LEU A 154 -14.08 10.60 12.45
CA LEU A 154 -12.98 11.46 12.03
C LEU A 154 -11.62 10.74 11.95
N VAL A 155 -11.32 9.86 12.90
CA VAL A 155 -10.08 9.08 12.91
C VAL A 155 -10.06 8.06 11.77
N VAL A 156 -11.20 7.45 11.47
CA VAL A 156 -11.35 6.51 10.33
C VAL A 156 -11.32 7.25 9.00
N ASP A 157 -11.85 8.48 8.93
CA ASP A 157 -11.82 9.31 7.72
C ASP A 157 -10.40 9.84 7.42
N LEU A 158 -9.57 10.06 8.45
CA LEU A 158 -8.14 10.41 8.33
C LEU A 158 -7.26 9.17 8.12
N TRP A 159 -7.67 8.33 7.18
CA TRP A 159 -7.11 7.00 6.95
C TRP A 159 -5.59 7.01 6.70
N GLU A 160 -5.05 8.02 6.02
CA GLU A 160 -3.61 8.10 5.71
C GLU A 160 -2.74 8.26 6.98
N LEU A 161 -3.19 9.07 7.94
CA LEU A 161 -2.50 9.21 9.23
C LEU A 161 -2.55 7.91 10.03
N PHE A 162 -3.61 7.13 9.81
CA PHE A 162 -3.79 5.87 10.48
C PHE A 162 -2.85 4.78 9.94
N ASP A 163 -2.71 4.67 8.62
CA ASP A 163 -1.75 3.76 7.98
C ASP A 163 -0.30 4.12 8.36
N LEU A 164 0.04 5.41 8.39
CA LEU A 164 1.34 5.91 8.87
C LEU A 164 1.58 5.57 10.34
N GLY A 165 0.57 5.76 11.19
CA GLY A 165 0.66 5.45 12.61
C GLY A 165 0.84 3.95 12.87
N CYS A 166 0.08 3.11 12.17
CA CYS A 166 0.23 1.67 12.24
C CYS A 166 1.58 1.20 11.69
N GLY A 167 2.04 1.77 10.57
CA GLY A 167 3.38 1.51 10.03
C GLY A 167 4.48 1.79 11.06
N TYR A 168 4.43 2.94 11.73
CA TYR A 168 5.40 3.30 12.77
C TYR A 168 5.34 2.37 13.99
N VAL A 169 4.13 1.97 14.43
CA VAL A 169 3.99 1.00 15.53
C VAL A 169 4.58 -0.35 15.12
N CYS A 170 4.34 -0.79 13.89
CA CYS A 170 4.86 -2.04 13.37
C CYS A 170 6.39 -2.04 13.23
N GLU A 171 6.96 -0.93 12.80
CA GLU A 171 8.42 -0.71 12.79
C GLU A 171 8.99 -0.71 14.22
N TRP A 172 8.30 -0.06 15.17
CA TRP A 172 8.75 0.01 16.57
C TRP A 172 8.77 -1.37 17.26
N ILE A 173 7.80 -2.24 16.95
CA ILE A 173 7.78 -3.62 17.48
C ILE A 173 8.61 -4.61 16.66
N GLY A 174 9.27 -4.14 15.59
CA GLY A 174 10.10 -4.97 14.74
C GLY A 174 9.34 -5.95 13.85
N ALA A 175 8.07 -5.66 13.58
CA ALA A 175 7.22 -6.39 12.64
C ALA A 175 7.28 -5.80 11.22
N CYS A 176 7.73 -4.55 11.13
CA CYS A 176 8.45 -3.92 10.04
C CYS A 176 9.83 -3.51 10.62
#